data_AF-A0A2E4BR86-F1
#
_entry.id   AF-A0A2E4BR86-F1
#
_cell.length_a   1.000
_cell.length_b   1.000
_cell.length_c   1.000
_cell.angle_alpha   90.00
_cell.angle_beta   90.00
_cell.angle_gamma   90.00
#
_symmetry.space_group_name_H-M   'P 1'
#
loop_
_entity.id
_entity.type
_entity.pdbx_description
1 polymer ?
#
loop_
_entity_poly.entity_id
_entity_poly.type
_entity_poly.pdbx_seq_one_letter_code
_entity_poly.pdbx_strand_id
1 'polypeptide(L)'
;MKPETTTHTNHSEIPIIDIGPFLNGAPRAAEETADRLRWVQEEIGFYYLINHGISANLIQNALEQVKLFHNLPIEKKLDLKVDDKSTGYVPIRSTVYVSSNVNKNTKKDLNANFRIVRERTIDHPSITAGRRFTGPNKWPDPSILPDFKDVMLEYYNAMETLGHSLLPLYAIALDLSPDYFDDLFTDPTWLTRNVHYPPEKPEDNQFGISPHTDHGFITLIPISEVPGLEVKSQDSGWISAKYVKHALIVNSGEFMTKWTNGRFIATPHRVLAPPQDRYISAFFYNPNWNVISEPLPSCVGSDNPPKFQATKFLDHLCNYVDRNYTKSSGGQMADNIFS
;
A
#
# COMPACT_ATOMS: atom_id res chain seq x y z
N MET A 1 16.46 -33.51 -22.14
CA MET A 1 15.01 -33.19 -22.14
C MET A 1 14.84 -31.95 -21.30
N LYS A 2 14.43 -30.82 -21.91
CA LYS A 2 14.05 -29.62 -21.16
C LYS A 2 12.74 -29.95 -20.43
N PRO A 3 12.56 -29.59 -19.15
CA PRO A 3 11.26 -29.73 -18.52
C PRO A 3 10.29 -28.79 -19.24
N GLU A 4 9.16 -29.33 -19.66
CA GLU A 4 8.02 -28.53 -20.15
C GLU A 4 7.56 -27.62 -19.02
N THR A 5 7.83 -26.32 -19.14
CA THR A 5 7.17 -25.29 -18.35
C THR A 5 5.71 -25.26 -18.77
N THR A 6 4.84 -25.84 -17.95
CA THR A 6 3.40 -25.68 -18.08
C THR A 6 3.06 -24.20 -17.93
N THR A 7 2.74 -23.57 -19.06
CA THR A 7 2.20 -22.20 -19.13
C THR A 7 0.80 -22.19 -18.54
N HIS A 8 0.70 -21.95 -17.24
CA HIS A 8 -0.55 -21.54 -16.60
C HIS A 8 -0.62 -20.01 -16.54
N THR A 9 -0.73 -19.35 -17.70
CA THR A 9 -1.03 -17.91 -17.75
C THR A 9 -2.53 -17.70 -17.54
N ASN A 10 -3.02 -18.09 -16.36
CA ASN A 10 -4.38 -17.75 -15.97
C ASN A 10 -4.39 -16.34 -15.36
N HIS A 11 -4.57 -15.33 -16.20
CA HIS A 11 -4.74 -13.93 -15.78
C HIS A 11 -6.14 -13.62 -15.22
N SER A 12 -6.91 -14.64 -14.82
CA SER A 12 -8.25 -14.47 -14.22
C SER A 12 -8.27 -14.62 -12.69
N GLU A 13 -7.14 -14.97 -12.07
CA GLU A 13 -7.03 -15.16 -10.61
C GLU A 13 -5.81 -14.42 -10.04
N ILE A 14 -5.93 -13.99 -8.78
CA ILE A 14 -4.81 -13.41 -8.04
C ILE A 14 -4.00 -14.57 -7.42
N PRO A 15 -2.71 -14.71 -7.74
CA PRO A 15 -1.88 -15.82 -7.31
C PRO A 15 -1.61 -15.79 -5.80
N ILE A 16 -1.34 -16.96 -5.22
CA ILE A 16 -0.88 -17.12 -3.84
C ILE A 16 0.63 -17.32 -3.84
N ILE A 17 1.32 -16.68 -2.90
CA ILE A 17 2.71 -16.90 -2.55
C ILE A 17 2.76 -17.32 -1.08
N ASP A 18 3.32 -18.50 -0.83
CA ASP A 18 3.60 -19.02 0.51
C ASP A 18 5.05 -18.70 0.88
N ILE A 19 5.26 -17.85 1.88
CA ILE A 19 6.61 -17.49 2.35
C ILE A 19 7.06 -18.27 3.58
N GLY A 20 6.22 -19.18 4.08
CA GLY A 20 6.55 -20.02 5.24
C GLY A 20 7.87 -20.78 5.07
N PRO A 21 8.13 -21.48 3.94
CA PRO A 21 9.39 -22.16 3.72
C PRO A 21 10.61 -21.22 3.77
N PHE A 22 10.48 -20.01 3.19
CA PHE A 22 11.55 -19.00 3.21
C PHE A 22 11.83 -18.51 4.64
N LEU A 23 10.79 -18.14 5.38
CA LEU A 23 10.92 -17.68 6.77
C LEU A 23 11.51 -18.75 7.71
N ASN A 24 11.28 -20.03 7.40
CA ASN A 24 11.82 -21.17 8.15
C ASN A 24 13.22 -21.61 7.68
N GLY A 25 13.84 -20.91 6.73
CA GLY A 25 15.18 -21.23 6.24
C GLY A 25 15.25 -22.55 5.46
N ALA A 26 14.16 -22.96 4.81
CA ALA A 26 14.17 -24.17 4.00
C ALA A 26 15.15 -24.02 2.80
N PRO A 27 15.92 -25.08 2.46
CA PRO A 27 16.85 -25.00 1.33
C PRO A 27 16.15 -24.59 0.04
N ARG A 28 16.75 -23.66 -0.73
CA ARG A 28 16.25 -23.13 -2.00
C ARG A 28 14.93 -22.34 -1.95
N ALA A 29 14.34 -22.15 -0.76
CA ALA A 29 13.03 -21.50 -0.65
C ALA A 29 13.07 -20.02 -1.04
N ALA A 30 14.20 -19.33 -0.83
CA ALA A 30 14.37 -17.94 -1.24
C ALA A 30 14.29 -17.80 -2.76
N GLU A 31 15.02 -18.64 -3.49
CA GLU A 31 15.06 -18.64 -4.96
C GLU A 31 13.72 -19.05 -5.56
N GLU A 32 13.10 -20.11 -5.07
CA GLU A 32 11.80 -20.59 -5.58
C GLU A 32 10.69 -19.57 -5.35
N THR A 33 10.70 -18.91 -4.18
CA THR A 33 9.74 -17.85 -3.85
C THR A 33 10.00 -16.59 -4.68
N ALA A 34 11.26 -16.22 -4.88
CA ALA A 34 11.64 -15.07 -5.71
C ALA A 34 11.30 -15.28 -7.18
N ASP A 35 11.45 -16.50 -7.72
CA ASP A 35 11.04 -16.85 -9.09
C ASP A 35 9.52 -16.70 -9.25
N ARG A 36 8.76 -17.17 -8.26
CA ARG A 36 7.30 -16.98 -8.26
C ARG A 36 6.94 -15.50 -8.15
N LEU A 37 7.59 -14.76 -7.26
CA LEU A 37 7.37 -13.33 -7.05
C LEU A 37 7.67 -12.52 -8.32
N ARG A 38 8.77 -12.84 -9.02
CA ARG A 38 9.16 -12.21 -10.28
C ARG A 38 8.03 -12.33 -11.31
N TRP A 39 7.56 -13.55 -11.58
CA TRP A 39 6.46 -13.77 -12.52
C TRP A 39 5.21 -12.99 -12.11
N VAL A 40 4.84 -13.03 -10.82
CA VAL A 40 3.69 -12.28 -10.31
C VAL A 40 3.85 -10.79 -10.58
N GLN A 41 5.02 -10.22 -10.30
CA GLN A 41 5.25 -8.77 -10.39
C GLN A 41 5.39 -8.27 -11.83
N GLU A 42 5.82 -9.12 -12.75
CA GLU A 42 5.91 -8.81 -14.19
C GLU A 42 4.53 -8.91 -14.87
N GLU A 43 3.72 -9.91 -14.51
CA GLU A 43 2.48 -10.23 -15.22
C GLU A 43 1.21 -9.69 -14.53
N ILE A 44 1.18 -9.63 -13.20
CA ILE A 44 -0.06 -9.39 -12.44
C ILE A 44 0.05 -8.20 -11.49
N GLY A 45 1.20 -7.98 -10.85
CA GLY A 45 1.45 -6.91 -9.88
C GLY A 45 0.68 -7.04 -8.55
N PHE A 46 -0.05 -8.15 -8.33
CA PHE A 46 -0.82 -8.46 -7.12
C PHE A 46 -0.69 -9.93 -6.73
N TYR A 47 -0.62 -10.22 -5.44
CA TYR A 47 -0.67 -11.58 -4.90
C TYR A 47 -1.24 -11.64 -3.49
N TYR A 48 -1.77 -12.81 -3.13
CA TYR A 48 -1.97 -13.17 -1.72
C TYR A 48 -0.66 -13.70 -1.14
N LEU A 49 -0.34 -13.24 0.06
CA LEU A 49 0.78 -13.68 0.86
C LEU A 49 0.25 -14.46 2.06
N ILE A 50 0.65 -15.73 2.18
CA ILE A 50 0.27 -16.62 3.29
C ILE A 50 1.49 -17.05 4.10
N ASN A 51 1.24 -17.56 5.31
CA ASN A 51 2.27 -18.01 6.25
C ASN A 51 3.32 -16.93 6.54
N HIS A 52 2.90 -15.67 6.60
CA HIS A 52 3.75 -14.49 6.76
C HIS A 52 4.18 -14.20 8.21
N GLY A 53 3.85 -15.07 9.16
CA GLY A 53 4.32 -14.98 10.56
C GLY A 53 3.62 -13.94 11.45
N ILE A 54 2.78 -13.05 10.91
CA ILE A 54 2.02 -12.10 11.75
C ILE A 54 0.81 -12.84 12.35
N SER A 55 0.66 -12.70 13.68
CA SER A 55 -0.46 -13.31 14.42
C SER A 55 -1.82 -12.84 13.88
N ALA A 56 -2.71 -13.80 13.61
CA ALA A 56 -4.09 -13.51 13.22
C ALA A 56 -4.83 -12.68 14.30
N ASN A 57 -4.55 -12.94 15.58
CA ASN A 57 -5.13 -12.18 16.69
C ASN A 57 -4.64 -10.73 16.68
N LEU A 58 -3.37 -10.47 16.35
CA LEU A 58 -2.83 -9.11 16.26
C LEU A 58 -3.50 -8.32 15.13
N ILE A 59 -3.67 -8.95 13.95
CA ILE A 59 -4.39 -8.35 12.82
C ILE A 59 -5.85 -8.05 13.22
N GLN A 60 -6.53 -9.00 13.85
CA GLN A 60 -7.92 -8.83 14.29
C GLN A 60 -8.05 -7.69 15.32
N ASN A 61 -7.16 -7.65 16.31
CA ASN A 61 -7.15 -6.60 17.33
C ASN A 61 -6.94 -5.22 16.69
N ALA A 62 -5.99 -5.09 15.77
CA ALA A 62 -5.75 -3.83 15.05
C ALA A 62 -6.98 -3.41 14.21
N LEU A 63 -7.63 -4.34 13.48
CA LEU A 63 -8.83 -4.02 12.72
C LEU A 63 -10.02 -3.62 13.61
N GLU A 64 -10.15 -4.20 14.81
CA GLU A 64 -11.15 -3.75 15.78
C GLU A 64 -10.84 -2.34 16.28
N GLN A 65 -9.57 -1.98 16.51
CA GLN A 65 -9.20 -0.60 16.84
C GLN A 65 -9.54 0.38 15.72
N VAL A 66 -9.31 0.02 14.45
CA VAL A 66 -9.73 0.83 13.29
C VAL A 66 -11.24 1.05 13.28
N LYS A 67 -12.02 0.00 13.54
CA LYS A 67 -13.47 0.08 13.63
C LYS A 67 -13.94 0.96 14.79
N LEU A 68 -13.37 0.78 15.99
CA LEU A 68 -13.67 1.60 17.17
C LEU A 68 -13.39 3.09 16.89
N PHE A 69 -12.26 3.40 16.25
CA PHE A 69 -11.92 4.75 15.82
C PHE A 69 -12.98 5.33 14.87
N HIS A 70 -13.37 4.61 13.83
CA HIS A 70 -14.35 5.11 12.86
C HIS A 70 -15.76 5.22 13.43
N ASN A 71 -16.07 4.48 14.50
CA ASN A 71 -17.33 4.58 15.25
C ASN A 71 -17.37 5.76 16.24
N LEU A 72 -16.27 6.49 16.45
CA LEU A 72 -16.29 7.71 17.24
C LEU A 72 -17.21 8.78 16.61
N PRO A 73 -17.79 9.68 17.44
CA PRO A 73 -18.46 10.88 16.95
C PRO A 73 -17.57 11.65 15.97
N ILE A 74 -18.18 12.23 14.94
CA ILE A 74 -17.44 12.90 13.86
C ILE A 74 -16.56 14.03 14.40
N GLU A 75 -17.00 14.73 15.43
CA GLU A 75 -16.27 15.81 16.09
C GLU A 75 -14.93 15.30 16.63
N LYS A 76 -14.93 14.12 17.28
CA LYS A 76 -13.71 13.50 17.82
C LYS A 76 -12.74 13.04 16.74
N LYS A 77 -13.25 12.61 15.59
CA LYS A 77 -12.41 12.28 14.43
C LYS A 77 -11.84 13.55 13.79
N LEU A 78 -12.61 14.63 13.73
CA LEU A 78 -12.19 15.92 13.20
C LEU A 78 -11.19 16.67 14.09
N ASP A 79 -11.18 16.42 15.40
CA ASP A 79 -10.10 16.89 16.30
C ASP A 79 -8.71 16.38 15.84
N LEU A 80 -8.68 15.23 15.17
CA LEU A 80 -7.47 14.60 14.64
C LEU A 80 -7.36 14.77 13.11
N LYS A 81 -8.05 15.75 12.52
CA LYS A 81 -8.09 15.96 11.06
C LYS A 81 -6.68 16.04 10.46
N VAL A 82 -6.55 15.51 9.24
CA VAL A 82 -5.34 15.57 8.44
C VAL A 82 -4.82 17.00 8.28
N ASP A 83 -3.50 17.17 8.37
CA ASP A 83 -2.81 18.45 8.19
C ASP A 83 -1.93 18.49 6.93
N ASP A 84 -1.13 19.55 6.81
CA ASP A 84 -0.12 19.76 5.76
C ASP A 84 1.00 18.71 5.77
N LYS A 85 1.22 18.03 6.91
CA LYS A 85 2.10 16.85 7.00
C LYS A 85 1.46 15.58 6.47
N SER A 86 0.19 15.64 6.06
CA SER A 86 -0.64 14.52 5.57
C SER A 86 -0.87 13.42 6.61
N THR A 87 -0.89 13.77 7.90
CA THR A 87 -1.11 12.84 9.01
C THR A 87 -2.43 13.13 9.73
N GLY A 88 -3.20 12.10 10.06
CA GLY A 88 -4.50 12.25 10.74
C GLY A 88 -5.72 11.80 9.91
N TYR A 89 -6.89 12.22 10.35
CA TYR A 89 -8.20 11.81 9.82
C TYR A 89 -8.56 12.55 8.53
N VAL A 90 -8.88 11.77 7.50
CA VAL A 90 -9.38 12.19 6.21
C VAL A 90 -10.87 11.83 6.14
N PRO A 91 -11.79 12.81 6.12
CA PRO A 91 -13.22 12.56 6.07
C PRO A 91 -13.65 11.80 4.81
N ILE A 92 -14.86 11.24 4.84
CA ILE A 92 -15.46 10.63 3.65
C ILE A 92 -15.60 11.66 2.51
N ARG A 93 -15.51 11.21 1.25
CA ARG A 93 -15.63 12.07 0.05
C ARG A 93 -14.53 13.14 -0.06
N SER A 94 -13.33 12.83 0.40
CA SER A 94 -12.18 13.75 0.35
C SER A 94 -11.28 13.62 -0.89
N THR A 95 -11.53 12.63 -1.75
CA THR A 95 -10.64 12.27 -2.88
C THR A 95 -11.35 12.13 -4.20
N VAL A 96 -10.66 12.54 -5.26
CA VAL A 96 -10.93 12.13 -6.64
C VAL A 96 -9.58 11.79 -7.27
N TYR A 97 -9.36 10.53 -7.63
CA TYR A 97 -8.10 10.08 -8.23
C TYR A 97 -7.97 10.51 -9.70
N VAL A 98 -7.75 11.80 -9.93
CA VAL A 98 -7.65 12.37 -11.29
C VAL A 98 -6.39 11.93 -12.04
N SER A 99 -5.40 11.38 -11.34
CA SER A 99 -4.19 10.84 -11.98
C SER A 99 -4.37 9.46 -12.60
N SER A 100 -5.55 8.84 -12.47
CA SER A 100 -5.82 7.51 -13.02
C SER A 100 -5.69 7.49 -14.55
N ASN A 101 -4.99 6.48 -15.05
CA ASN A 101 -4.82 6.22 -16.49
C ASN A 101 -5.82 5.18 -17.03
N VAL A 102 -6.60 4.52 -16.18
CA VAL A 102 -7.57 3.47 -16.58
C VAL A 102 -9.03 3.87 -16.43
N ASN A 103 -9.32 4.96 -15.70
CA ASN A 103 -10.68 5.48 -15.57
C ASN A 103 -10.67 7.00 -15.46
N LYS A 104 -11.64 7.66 -16.08
CA LYS A 104 -11.89 9.09 -15.86
C LYS A 104 -12.72 9.24 -14.58
N ASN A 105 -12.06 9.33 -13.44
CA ASN A 105 -12.71 9.50 -12.15
C ASN A 105 -13.34 10.90 -12.03
N THR A 106 -14.65 10.97 -11.76
CA THR A 106 -15.40 12.24 -11.66
C THR A 106 -16.15 12.42 -10.35
N LYS A 107 -16.20 11.39 -9.51
CA LYS A 107 -16.94 11.38 -8.24
C LYS A 107 -15.99 11.23 -7.07
N LYS A 108 -16.40 11.80 -5.94
CA LYS A 108 -15.68 11.69 -4.67
C LYS A 108 -15.83 10.28 -4.11
N ASP A 109 -14.73 9.70 -3.64
CA ASP A 109 -14.71 8.32 -3.14
C ASP A 109 -15.51 8.16 -1.83
N LEU A 110 -16.17 7.02 -1.69
CA LEU A 110 -16.96 6.62 -0.52
C LEU A 110 -16.08 5.92 0.53
N ASN A 111 -15.02 6.59 0.98
CA ASN A 111 -14.22 6.13 2.11
C ASN A 111 -13.73 7.29 2.99
N ALA A 112 -13.69 7.04 4.30
CA ALA A 112 -12.92 7.84 5.25
C ALA A 112 -11.67 7.06 5.66
N ASN A 113 -10.57 7.73 5.99
CA ASN A 113 -9.37 7.05 6.47
C ASN A 113 -8.63 7.81 7.56
N PHE A 114 -7.89 7.10 8.39
CA PHE A 114 -6.99 7.67 9.38
C PHE A 114 -5.55 7.30 9.04
N ARG A 115 -4.71 8.31 8.81
CA ARG A 115 -3.32 8.14 8.36
C ARG A 115 -2.37 8.18 9.54
N ILE A 116 -1.63 7.08 9.71
CA ILE A 116 -0.54 6.96 10.68
C ILE A 116 0.75 6.76 9.89
N VAL A 117 1.84 7.35 10.35
CA VAL A 117 3.18 7.18 9.79
C VAL A 117 4.10 6.52 10.80
N ARG A 118 5.28 6.07 10.37
CA ARG A 118 6.28 5.48 11.29
C ARG A 118 6.54 6.37 12.50
N GLU A 119 6.27 5.84 13.69
CA GLU A 119 6.49 6.53 14.95
C GLU A 119 8.01 6.75 15.13
N ARG A 120 8.39 7.99 15.42
CA ARG A 120 9.77 8.40 15.65
C ARG A 120 9.84 9.29 16.87
N THR A 121 11.02 9.39 17.47
CA THR A 121 11.27 10.31 18.57
C THR A 121 11.12 11.76 18.12
N ILE A 122 10.70 12.65 19.01
CA ILE A 122 10.38 14.04 18.67
C ILE A 122 11.59 14.85 18.15
N ASP A 123 12.79 14.43 18.54
CA ASP A 123 14.08 14.99 18.12
C ASP A 123 14.60 14.42 16.80
N HIS A 124 13.88 13.48 16.18
CA HIS A 124 14.27 12.91 14.90
C HIS A 124 14.46 14.01 13.83
N PRO A 125 15.58 14.01 13.06
CA PRO A 125 15.90 15.09 12.12
C PRO A 125 14.79 15.40 11.11
N SER A 126 14.07 14.38 10.66
CA SER A 126 12.94 14.56 9.74
C SER A 126 11.74 15.27 10.41
N ILE A 127 11.51 15.06 11.71
CA ILE A 127 10.43 15.73 12.46
C ILE A 127 10.80 17.20 12.71
N THR A 128 12.03 17.46 13.16
CA THR A 128 12.52 18.82 13.42
C THR A 128 12.59 19.66 12.15
N ALA A 129 12.90 19.04 11.00
CA ALA A 129 12.84 19.66 9.68
C ALA A 129 11.42 19.87 9.13
N GLY A 130 10.36 19.47 9.86
CA GLY A 130 8.98 19.58 9.41
C GLY A 130 8.66 18.73 8.18
N ARG A 131 9.40 17.64 7.95
CA ARG A 131 9.22 16.79 6.77
C ARG A 131 7.82 16.17 6.77
N ARG A 132 7.14 16.27 5.63
CA ARG A 132 5.85 15.62 5.38
C ARG A 132 5.95 14.10 5.58
N PHE A 133 4.85 13.44 5.95
CA PHE A 133 4.79 12.00 6.17
C PHE A 133 5.75 11.45 7.25
N THR A 134 6.13 12.26 8.24
CA THR A 134 7.10 11.87 9.29
C THR A 134 6.51 11.93 10.71
N GLY A 135 5.38 12.60 10.90
CA GLY A 135 4.74 12.77 12.21
C GLY A 135 5.09 14.10 12.89
N PRO A 136 4.84 14.23 14.20
CA PRO A 136 4.28 13.21 15.10
C PRO A 136 2.86 12.77 14.69
N ASN A 137 2.48 11.54 15.04
CA ASN A 137 1.13 11.03 14.80
C ASN A 137 0.09 11.69 15.73
N LYS A 138 -1.15 11.82 15.24
CA LYS A 138 -2.27 12.42 15.97
C LYS A 138 -3.10 11.36 16.68
N TRP A 139 -2.57 10.78 17.76
CA TRP A 139 -3.26 9.70 18.48
C TRP A 139 -4.59 10.17 19.11
N PRO A 140 -5.64 9.33 19.11
CA PRO A 140 -6.85 9.62 19.87
C PRO A 140 -6.53 9.69 21.37
N ASP A 141 -7.34 10.45 22.11
CA ASP A 141 -7.21 10.57 23.56
C ASP A 141 -7.33 9.17 24.22
N PRO A 142 -6.35 8.74 25.04
CA PRO A 142 -6.40 7.44 25.72
C PRO A 142 -7.59 7.27 26.67
N SER A 143 -8.25 8.35 27.10
CA SER A 143 -9.50 8.27 27.85
C SER A 143 -10.70 7.84 27.00
N ILE A 144 -10.61 7.98 25.67
CA ILE A 144 -11.64 7.58 24.70
C ILE A 144 -11.31 6.23 24.07
N LEU A 145 -10.05 6.05 23.63
CA LEU A 145 -9.56 4.82 23.03
C LEU A 145 -8.22 4.42 23.68
N PRO A 146 -8.25 3.78 24.86
CA PRO A 146 -7.05 3.51 25.66
C PRO A 146 -6.03 2.64 24.94
N ASP A 147 -6.49 1.64 24.20
CA ASP A 147 -5.60 0.62 23.60
C ASP A 147 -5.16 0.98 22.17
N PHE A 148 -5.74 2.02 21.56
CA PHE A 148 -5.58 2.26 20.13
C PHE A 148 -4.13 2.50 19.74
N LYS A 149 -3.40 3.35 20.47
CA LYS A 149 -2.01 3.64 20.13
C LYS A 149 -1.15 2.38 20.21
N ASP A 150 -1.20 1.67 21.32
CA ASP A 150 -0.28 0.58 21.62
C ASP A 150 -0.54 -0.63 20.71
N VAL A 151 -1.81 -1.00 20.50
CA VAL A 151 -2.18 -2.11 19.59
C VAL A 151 -1.80 -1.78 18.14
N MET A 152 -2.05 -0.55 17.68
CA MET A 152 -1.71 -0.18 16.30
C MET A 152 -0.20 -0.14 16.09
N LEU A 153 0.59 0.33 17.07
CA LEU A 153 2.06 0.29 16.99
C LEU A 153 2.62 -1.13 17.02
N GLU A 154 2.10 -2.02 17.86
CA GLU A 154 2.49 -3.44 17.87
C GLU A 154 2.23 -4.08 16.49
N TYR A 155 1.04 -3.83 15.93
CA TYR A 155 0.68 -4.31 14.60
C TYR A 155 1.60 -3.75 13.50
N TYR A 156 1.89 -2.45 13.52
CA TYR A 156 2.76 -1.84 12.50
C TYR A 156 4.22 -2.25 12.63
N ASN A 157 4.73 -2.52 13.83
CA ASN A 157 6.06 -3.10 14.00
C ASN A 157 6.14 -4.50 13.38
N ALA A 158 5.08 -5.31 13.49
CA ALA A 158 5.01 -6.61 12.82
C ALA A 158 4.94 -6.47 11.29
N MET A 159 4.19 -5.48 10.79
CA MET A 159 4.12 -5.18 9.35
C MET A 159 5.46 -4.65 8.79
N GLU A 160 6.17 -3.79 9.54
CA GLU A 160 7.52 -3.31 9.17
C GLU A 160 8.52 -4.46 9.15
N THR A 161 8.50 -5.34 10.16
CA THR A 161 9.34 -6.55 10.21
C THR A 161 9.09 -7.45 9.00
N LEU A 162 7.82 -7.69 8.65
CA LEU A 162 7.47 -8.44 7.45
C LEU A 162 7.96 -7.74 6.18
N GLY A 163 7.70 -6.43 6.05
CA GLY A 163 8.17 -5.63 4.91
C GLY A 163 9.67 -5.74 4.69
N HIS A 164 10.46 -5.67 5.77
CA HIS A 164 11.90 -5.86 5.72
C HIS A 164 12.29 -7.30 5.31
N SER A 165 11.62 -8.32 5.85
CA SER A 165 11.89 -9.72 5.50
C SER A 165 11.61 -10.06 4.03
N LEU A 166 10.77 -9.28 3.35
CA LEU A 166 10.48 -9.47 1.92
C LEU A 166 11.57 -8.88 1.01
N LEU A 167 12.39 -7.94 1.49
CA LEU A 167 13.37 -7.25 0.66
C LEU A 167 14.33 -8.19 -0.09
N PRO A 168 14.88 -9.25 0.53
CA PRO A 168 15.75 -10.19 -0.18
C PRO A 168 15.04 -10.93 -1.32
N LEU A 169 13.76 -11.27 -1.15
CA LEU A 169 12.97 -11.93 -2.20
C LEU A 169 12.76 -11.00 -3.40
N TYR A 170 12.48 -9.71 -3.16
CA TYR A 170 12.38 -8.71 -4.22
C TYR A 170 13.73 -8.50 -4.93
N ALA A 171 14.84 -8.49 -4.19
CA ALA A 171 16.16 -8.33 -4.77
C ALA A 171 16.53 -9.52 -5.68
N ILE A 172 16.33 -10.76 -5.21
CA ILE A 172 16.55 -11.97 -6.00
C ILE A 172 15.63 -12.01 -7.22
N ALA A 173 14.35 -11.62 -7.07
CA ALA A 173 13.38 -11.54 -8.17
C ALA A 173 13.80 -10.52 -9.25
N LEU A 174 14.63 -9.55 -8.88
CA LEU A 174 15.19 -8.53 -9.77
C LEU A 174 16.61 -8.85 -10.24
N ASP A 175 17.14 -10.05 -10.02
CA ASP A 175 18.52 -10.43 -10.38
C ASP A 175 19.59 -9.57 -9.68
N LEU A 176 19.30 -9.15 -8.44
CA LEU A 176 20.21 -8.40 -7.59
C LEU A 176 20.70 -9.26 -6.43
N SER A 177 21.74 -8.78 -5.74
CA SER A 177 22.20 -9.40 -4.49
C SER A 177 21.10 -9.37 -3.43
N PRO A 178 20.89 -10.43 -2.62
CA PRO A 178 19.84 -10.47 -1.62
C PRO A 178 19.84 -9.32 -0.60
N ASP A 179 20.99 -8.68 -0.38
CA ASP A 179 21.22 -7.55 0.53
C ASP A 179 21.11 -6.17 -0.16
N TYR A 180 20.76 -6.11 -1.45
CA TYR A 180 20.79 -4.88 -2.25
C TYR A 180 19.98 -3.72 -1.63
N PHE A 181 18.88 -4.03 -0.95
CA PHE A 181 17.98 -3.02 -0.39
C PHE A 181 18.30 -2.62 1.06
N ASP A 182 19.26 -3.26 1.73
CA ASP A 182 19.48 -3.10 3.17
C ASP A 182 19.75 -1.63 3.56
N ASP A 183 20.66 -0.97 2.85
CA ASP A 183 21.03 0.43 3.10
C ASP A 183 19.93 1.44 2.72
N LEU A 184 18.98 1.00 1.89
CA LEU A 184 17.92 1.84 1.33
C LEU A 184 16.66 1.87 2.20
N PHE A 185 16.57 0.98 3.18
CA PHE A 185 15.44 0.81 4.11
C PHE A 185 15.87 0.89 5.58
N THR A 186 16.96 1.59 5.90
CA THR A 186 17.47 1.78 7.27
C THR A 186 16.58 2.67 8.15
N ASP A 187 15.83 3.61 7.56
CA ASP A 187 14.75 4.37 8.20
C ASP A 187 13.57 4.40 7.22
N PRO A 188 12.86 3.26 7.08
CA PRO A 188 11.90 3.09 6.01
C PRO A 188 10.74 4.08 6.16
N THR A 189 10.28 4.59 5.03
CA THR A 189 9.13 5.49 5.01
C THR A 189 7.88 4.67 4.86
N TRP A 190 7.26 4.25 5.96
CA TRP A 190 5.92 3.71 5.90
C TRP A 190 4.86 4.67 6.42
N LEU A 191 3.71 4.61 5.75
CA LEU A 191 2.48 5.23 6.17
C LEU A 191 1.34 4.24 6.01
N THR A 192 0.21 4.52 6.65
CA THR A 192 -0.97 3.68 6.58
C THR A 192 -2.19 4.46 6.16
N ARG A 193 -3.17 3.73 5.66
CA ARG A 193 -4.55 4.18 5.57
C ARG A 193 -5.41 3.17 6.32
N ASN A 194 -5.92 3.58 7.47
CA ASN A 194 -6.91 2.84 8.23
C ASN A 194 -8.29 3.27 7.77
N VAL A 195 -8.91 2.49 6.89
CA VAL A 195 -10.03 2.93 6.06
C VAL A 195 -11.35 2.34 6.55
N HIS A 196 -12.40 3.15 6.49
CA HIS A 196 -13.79 2.74 6.59
C HIS A 196 -14.51 3.04 5.27
N TYR A 197 -15.14 2.02 4.71
CA TYR A 197 -16.07 2.14 3.58
C TYR A 197 -17.48 1.83 4.08
N PRO A 198 -18.40 2.81 4.10
CA PRO A 198 -19.78 2.56 4.50
C PRO A 198 -20.60 1.90 3.37
N PRO A 199 -21.69 1.20 3.70
CA PRO A 199 -22.61 0.61 2.73
C PRO A 199 -23.54 1.67 2.14
N GLU A 200 -22.99 2.56 1.33
CA GLU A 200 -23.76 3.61 0.64
C GLU A 200 -24.04 3.21 -0.81
N LYS A 201 -25.22 3.58 -1.32
CA LYS A 201 -25.55 3.39 -2.74
C LYS A 201 -24.69 4.35 -3.58
N PRO A 202 -23.79 3.85 -4.45
CA PRO A 202 -22.95 4.72 -5.26
C PRO A 202 -23.74 5.37 -6.39
N GLU A 203 -23.37 6.60 -6.75
CA GLU A 203 -23.71 7.20 -8.03
C GLU A 203 -22.96 6.51 -9.19
N ASP A 204 -23.36 6.80 -10.42
CA ASP A 204 -22.58 6.36 -11.60
C ASP A 204 -21.15 6.90 -11.52
N ASN A 205 -20.18 6.03 -11.83
CA ASN A 205 -18.75 6.29 -11.72
C ASN A 205 -18.26 6.67 -10.29
N GLN A 206 -19.01 6.29 -9.25
CA GLN A 206 -18.60 6.44 -7.86
C GLN A 206 -18.21 5.10 -7.23
N PHE A 207 -17.14 5.11 -6.44
CA PHE A 207 -16.52 3.92 -5.88
C PHE A 207 -16.28 4.10 -4.38
N GLY A 208 -16.06 3.01 -3.66
CA GLY A 208 -15.44 3.05 -2.34
C GLY A 208 -14.05 3.67 -2.42
N ILE A 209 -13.25 3.24 -3.39
CA ILE A 209 -12.10 3.97 -3.91
C ILE A 209 -12.01 3.77 -5.43
N SER A 210 -11.88 4.86 -6.16
CA SER A 210 -11.80 4.91 -7.62
C SER A 210 -10.62 4.10 -8.16
N PRO A 211 -10.68 3.64 -9.43
CA PRO A 211 -9.53 3.05 -10.13
C PRO A 211 -8.27 3.91 -10.00
N HIS A 212 -7.21 3.33 -9.44
CA HIS A 212 -5.92 3.97 -9.24
C HIS A 212 -4.79 2.93 -9.14
N THR A 213 -3.56 3.39 -9.19
CA THR A 213 -2.34 2.67 -8.85
C THR A 213 -1.78 3.21 -7.55
N ASP A 214 -1.17 2.34 -6.74
CA ASP A 214 -0.44 2.81 -5.56
C ASP A 214 0.86 3.51 -5.97
N HIS A 215 1.35 4.39 -5.11
CA HIS A 215 2.52 5.22 -5.37
C HIS A 215 3.85 4.57 -4.97
N GLY A 216 3.80 3.63 -4.03
CA GLY A 216 4.95 3.23 -3.23
C GLY A 216 5.88 2.19 -3.85
N PHE A 217 6.67 1.57 -2.97
CA PHE A 217 7.41 0.35 -3.28
C PHE A 217 6.45 -0.85 -3.23
N ILE A 218 5.95 -1.23 -2.04
CA ILE A 218 4.90 -2.25 -1.89
C ILE A 218 3.82 -1.82 -0.89
N THR A 219 2.61 -2.32 -1.08
CA THR A 219 1.50 -2.18 -0.15
C THR A 219 1.11 -3.53 0.41
N LEU A 220 0.92 -3.64 1.73
CA LEU A 220 0.45 -4.84 2.41
C LEU A 220 -0.90 -4.56 3.07
N ILE A 221 -1.92 -5.39 2.79
CA ILE A 221 -3.27 -5.19 3.31
C ILE A 221 -3.83 -6.53 3.79
N PRO A 222 -4.29 -6.67 5.05
CA PRO A 222 -5.07 -7.84 5.45
C PRO A 222 -6.31 -7.98 4.56
N ILE A 223 -6.49 -9.16 3.95
CA ILE A 223 -7.66 -9.37 3.08
C ILE A 223 -8.94 -9.39 3.91
N SER A 224 -9.93 -8.59 3.50
CA SER A 224 -11.21 -8.45 4.18
C SER A 224 -12.17 -9.55 3.76
N GLU A 225 -12.95 -10.08 4.71
CA GLU A 225 -14.09 -10.96 4.43
C GLU A 225 -15.23 -10.22 3.72
N VAL A 226 -15.35 -8.91 3.96
CA VAL A 226 -16.28 -8.05 3.21
C VAL A 226 -15.69 -7.75 1.82
N PRO A 227 -16.37 -8.15 0.73
CA PRO A 227 -15.88 -7.97 -0.63
C PRO A 227 -15.82 -6.48 -1.01
N GLY A 228 -15.07 -6.19 -2.07
CA GLY A 228 -15.08 -4.86 -2.69
C GLY A 228 -13.85 -4.56 -3.53
N LEU A 229 -12.69 -5.11 -3.16
CA LEU A 229 -11.44 -4.91 -3.91
C LEU A 229 -11.50 -5.63 -5.25
N GLU A 230 -11.19 -4.90 -6.31
CA GLU A 230 -11.01 -5.42 -7.67
C GLU A 230 -9.66 -4.98 -8.24
N VAL A 231 -8.97 -5.91 -8.90
CA VAL A 231 -7.67 -5.71 -9.53
C VAL A 231 -7.84 -5.77 -11.04
N LYS A 232 -7.24 -4.83 -11.78
CA LYS A 232 -7.31 -4.80 -13.24
C LYS A 232 -6.34 -5.82 -13.82
N SER A 233 -6.87 -6.93 -14.33
CA SER A 233 -6.12 -7.87 -15.16
C SER A 233 -5.63 -7.21 -16.44
N GLN A 234 -4.48 -7.66 -16.95
CA GLN A 234 -3.99 -7.26 -18.28
C GLN A 234 -4.99 -7.64 -19.37
N ASP A 235 -5.58 -8.85 -19.29
CA ASP A 235 -6.41 -9.41 -20.37
C ASP A 235 -7.87 -9.69 -19.97
N SER A 236 -8.15 -9.90 -18.69
CA SER A 236 -9.43 -10.45 -18.21
C SER A 236 -10.37 -9.43 -17.56
N GLY A 237 -10.17 -8.13 -17.80
CA GLY A 237 -11.02 -7.10 -17.19
C GLY A 237 -10.66 -6.82 -15.73
N TRP A 238 -11.66 -6.73 -14.85
CA TRP A 238 -11.50 -6.54 -13.41
C TRP A 238 -11.71 -7.87 -12.68
N ILE A 239 -10.77 -8.27 -11.83
CA ILE A 239 -10.82 -9.48 -11.01
C ILE A 239 -11.16 -9.10 -9.58
N SER A 240 -12.21 -9.71 -9.02
CA SER A 240 -12.53 -9.54 -7.60
C SER A 240 -11.54 -10.29 -6.71
N ALA A 241 -10.96 -9.60 -5.74
CA ALA A 241 -10.12 -10.22 -4.71
C ALA A 241 -11.00 -10.98 -3.71
N LYS A 242 -10.98 -12.32 -3.78
CA LYS A 242 -11.69 -13.22 -2.86
C LYS A 242 -10.98 -13.27 -1.51
N TYR A 243 -11.74 -13.50 -0.45
CA TYR A 243 -11.16 -13.71 0.87
C TYR A 243 -10.31 -14.98 0.90
N VAL A 244 -9.08 -14.86 1.39
CA VAL A 244 -8.18 -15.97 1.69
C VAL A 244 -7.83 -15.87 3.16
N LYS A 245 -8.19 -16.91 3.93
CA LYS A 245 -8.05 -16.90 5.39
C LYS A 245 -6.62 -16.59 5.82
N HIS A 246 -6.47 -15.59 6.68
CA HIS A 246 -5.18 -15.11 7.21
C HIS A 246 -4.18 -14.64 6.14
N ALA A 247 -4.60 -14.31 4.92
CA ALA A 247 -3.70 -13.76 3.93
C ALA A 247 -3.57 -12.24 4.04
N LEU A 248 -2.43 -11.73 3.61
CA LEU A 248 -2.31 -10.35 3.17
C LEU A 248 -2.45 -10.32 1.64
N ILE A 249 -3.11 -9.30 1.09
CA ILE A 249 -2.96 -8.98 -0.33
C ILE A 249 -1.83 -7.94 -0.46
N VAL A 250 -0.94 -8.17 -1.42
CA VAL A 250 0.27 -7.37 -1.63
C VAL A 250 0.37 -6.94 -3.09
N ASN A 251 0.77 -5.69 -3.32
CA ASN A 251 1.01 -5.16 -4.65
C ASN A 251 2.17 -4.18 -4.69
N SER A 252 2.77 -4.02 -5.87
CA SER A 252 3.76 -2.98 -6.14
C SER A 252 3.11 -1.64 -6.49
N GLY A 253 3.81 -0.54 -6.22
CA GLY A 253 3.40 0.81 -6.59
C GLY A 253 4.25 1.44 -7.71
N GLU A 254 3.89 2.67 -8.09
CA GLU A 254 4.51 3.43 -9.17
C GLU A 254 6.01 3.68 -8.94
N PHE A 255 6.45 3.84 -7.69
CA PHE A 255 7.88 3.98 -7.40
C PHE A 255 8.64 2.72 -7.79
N MET A 256 8.12 1.53 -7.45
CA MET A 256 8.71 0.25 -7.88
C MET A 256 8.74 0.13 -9.41
N THR A 257 7.66 0.51 -10.11
CA THR A 257 7.63 0.50 -11.58
C THR A 257 8.70 1.40 -12.18
N LYS A 258 8.88 2.62 -11.66
CA LYS A 258 9.97 3.51 -12.13
C LYS A 258 11.34 2.91 -11.83
N TRP A 259 11.52 2.40 -10.62
CA TRP A 259 12.80 1.87 -10.14
C TRP A 259 13.25 0.66 -10.95
N THR A 260 12.31 -0.20 -11.33
CA THR A 260 12.53 -1.39 -12.15
C THR A 260 12.41 -1.14 -13.66
N ASN A 261 12.39 0.13 -14.09
CA ASN A 261 12.27 0.53 -15.49
C ASN A 261 11.07 -0.11 -16.23
N GLY A 262 9.96 -0.31 -15.51
CA GLY A 262 8.73 -0.90 -16.03
C GLY A 262 8.68 -2.42 -16.01
N ARG A 263 9.68 -3.09 -15.42
CA ARG A 263 9.70 -4.55 -15.30
C ARG A 263 8.67 -5.05 -14.28
N PHE A 264 8.59 -4.44 -13.10
CA PHE A 264 7.52 -4.72 -12.15
C PHE A 264 6.39 -3.70 -12.31
N ILE A 265 5.15 -4.18 -12.38
CA ILE A 265 4.01 -3.34 -12.73
C ILE A 265 3.23 -2.86 -11.49
N ALA A 266 2.81 -1.60 -11.53
CA ALA A 266 1.84 -1.04 -10.60
C ALA A 266 0.45 -1.29 -11.19
N THR A 267 -0.23 -2.34 -10.72
CA THR A 267 -1.50 -2.75 -11.32
C THR A 267 -2.65 -1.87 -10.82
N PRO A 268 -3.48 -1.32 -11.72
CA PRO A 268 -4.64 -0.56 -11.33
C PRO A 268 -5.62 -1.41 -10.52
N HIS A 269 -6.16 -0.84 -9.45
CA HIS A 269 -7.14 -1.49 -8.58
C HIS A 269 -8.19 -0.48 -8.13
N ARG A 270 -9.35 -0.98 -7.67
CA ARG A 270 -10.47 -0.17 -7.16
C ARG A 270 -11.17 -0.90 -6.02
N VAL A 271 -12.00 -0.20 -5.26
CA VAL A 271 -12.90 -0.80 -4.27
C VAL A 271 -14.31 -0.36 -4.61
N LEU A 272 -15.19 -1.31 -4.90
CA LEU A 272 -16.61 -1.07 -5.07
C LEU A 272 -17.25 -0.69 -3.71
N ALA A 273 -18.36 0.05 -3.74
CA ALA A 273 -19.13 0.31 -2.52
C ALA A 273 -19.58 -1.03 -1.90
N PRO A 274 -19.23 -1.32 -0.65
CA PRO A 274 -19.47 -2.63 -0.05
C PRO A 274 -20.94 -2.80 0.34
N PRO A 275 -21.45 -4.04 0.48
CA PRO A 275 -22.82 -4.30 0.91
C PRO A 275 -23.05 -4.04 2.42
N GLN A 276 -21.97 -3.96 3.19
CA GLN A 276 -21.95 -3.68 4.64
C GLN A 276 -20.67 -2.90 4.98
N ASP A 277 -20.55 -2.38 6.21
CA ASP A 277 -19.33 -1.68 6.63
C ASP A 277 -18.07 -2.53 6.41
N ARG A 278 -17.09 -1.96 5.72
CA ARG A 278 -15.81 -2.58 5.44
C ARG A 278 -14.68 -1.77 6.05
N TYR A 279 -13.85 -2.43 6.85
CA TYR A 279 -12.68 -1.84 7.50
C TYR A 279 -11.42 -2.54 7.01
N ILE A 280 -10.38 -1.76 6.66
CA ILE A 280 -9.07 -2.30 6.30
C ILE A 280 -7.96 -1.41 6.85
N SER A 281 -6.77 -1.97 7.03
CA SER A 281 -5.55 -1.22 7.29
C SER A 281 -4.57 -1.49 6.15
N ALA A 282 -4.42 -0.53 5.24
CA ALA A 282 -3.40 -0.60 4.20
C ALA A 282 -2.08 -0.05 4.74
N PHE A 283 -0.99 -0.82 4.59
CA PHE A 283 0.35 -0.46 5.04
C PHE A 283 1.25 -0.29 3.81
N PHE A 284 1.67 0.95 3.54
CA PHE A 284 2.53 1.30 2.41
C PHE A 284 3.98 1.26 2.89
N TYR A 285 4.74 0.24 2.52
CA TYR A 285 6.14 0.07 2.92
C TYR A 285 7.07 0.59 1.83
N ASN A 286 7.90 1.58 2.15
CA ASN A 286 8.73 2.29 1.17
C ASN A 286 10.15 2.53 1.70
N PRO A 287 11.12 2.79 0.78
CA PRO A 287 12.48 3.11 1.17
C PRO A 287 12.60 4.43 1.95
N ASN A 288 13.82 4.75 2.36
CA ASN A 288 14.18 6.04 2.94
C ASN A 288 13.80 7.19 1.97
N TRP A 289 13.38 8.33 2.50
CA TRP A 289 12.89 9.49 1.71
C TRP A 289 13.79 9.94 0.56
N ASN A 290 15.12 9.83 0.74
CA ASN A 290 16.12 10.35 -0.19
C ASN A 290 16.49 9.35 -1.29
N VAL A 291 15.98 8.12 -1.24
CA VAL A 291 16.23 7.13 -2.28
C VAL A 291 15.70 7.64 -3.61
N ILE A 292 16.52 7.54 -4.64
CA ILE A 292 16.22 7.99 -5.99
C ILE A 292 15.84 6.77 -6.82
N SER A 293 14.75 6.86 -7.58
CA SER A 293 14.32 5.83 -8.52
C SER A 293 15.18 5.80 -9.80
N GLU A 294 16.50 5.83 -9.65
CA GLU A 294 17.41 5.53 -10.77
C GLU A 294 17.18 4.07 -11.18
N PRO A 295 16.99 3.77 -12.48
CA PRO A 295 16.72 2.42 -12.91
C PRO A 295 17.75 1.42 -12.39
N LEU A 296 17.26 0.33 -11.79
CA LEU A 296 18.11 -0.71 -11.23
C LEU A 296 19.04 -1.29 -12.31
N PRO A 297 20.29 -1.67 -11.98
CA PRO A 297 21.26 -2.15 -12.97
C PRO A 297 20.77 -3.34 -13.80
N SER A 298 19.98 -4.24 -13.20
CA SER A 298 19.39 -5.41 -13.86
C SER A 298 18.18 -5.09 -14.74
N CYS A 299 17.71 -3.84 -14.72
CA CYS A 299 16.50 -3.38 -15.39
C CYS A 299 16.79 -2.40 -16.54
N VAL A 300 18.07 -2.14 -16.84
CA VAL A 300 18.52 -1.32 -17.97
C VAL A 300 19.64 -2.00 -18.74
N GLY A 301 19.75 -1.68 -20.01
CA GLY A 301 20.82 -2.18 -20.89
C GLY A 301 20.83 -1.41 -22.21
N SER A 302 21.73 -1.77 -23.13
CA SER A 302 21.81 -1.15 -24.45
C SER A 302 20.48 -1.19 -25.21
N ASP A 303 19.73 -2.28 -25.05
CA ASP A 303 18.46 -2.52 -25.74
C ASP A 303 17.24 -2.14 -24.88
N ASN A 304 17.45 -1.68 -23.65
CA ASN A 304 16.42 -1.24 -22.72
C ASN A 304 16.89 0.00 -21.95
N PRO A 305 16.96 1.18 -22.59
CA PRO A 305 17.38 2.41 -21.94
C PRO A 305 16.37 2.83 -20.84
N PRO A 306 16.76 3.75 -19.93
CA PRO A 306 15.85 4.36 -18.97
C PRO A 306 14.57 4.93 -19.63
N LYS A 307 13.40 4.47 -19.19
CA LYS A 307 12.07 4.90 -19.69
C LYS A 307 11.41 5.96 -18.82
N PHE A 308 11.86 6.10 -17.57
CA PHE A 308 11.27 6.98 -16.58
C PHE A 308 12.28 8.01 -16.11
N GLN A 309 11.81 9.23 -15.82
CA GLN A 309 12.61 10.23 -15.13
C GLN A 309 12.82 9.79 -13.67
N ALA A 310 14.07 9.77 -13.22
CA ALA A 310 14.43 9.46 -11.84
C ALA A 310 13.88 10.53 -10.89
N THR A 311 13.33 10.10 -9.75
CA THR A 311 12.76 10.98 -8.73
C THR A 311 13.14 10.48 -7.34
N LYS A 312 13.37 11.41 -6.39
CA LYS A 312 13.48 11.05 -4.98
C LYS A 312 12.13 10.53 -4.48
N PHE A 313 12.14 9.55 -3.58
CA PHE A 313 10.92 8.93 -3.04
C PHE A 313 9.97 9.97 -2.43
N LEU A 314 10.50 10.89 -1.60
CA LEU A 314 9.67 11.94 -1.00
C LEU A 314 9.00 12.83 -2.05
N ASP A 315 9.73 13.24 -3.07
CA ASP A 315 9.19 14.10 -4.14
C ASP A 315 8.11 13.34 -4.93
N HIS A 316 8.32 12.05 -5.20
CA HIS A 316 7.32 11.20 -5.84
C HIS A 316 6.03 11.09 -5.02
N LEU A 317 6.16 10.81 -3.72
CA LEU A 317 5.03 10.70 -2.80
C LEU A 317 4.26 12.03 -2.66
N CYS A 318 4.97 13.15 -2.47
CA CYS A 318 4.37 14.48 -2.43
C CYS A 318 3.59 14.77 -3.72
N ASN A 319 4.22 14.58 -4.88
CA ASN A 319 3.59 14.81 -6.18
C ASN A 319 2.34 13.95 -6.38
N TYR A 320 2.35 12.70 -5.93
CA TYR A 320 1.19 11.82 -6.02
C TYR A 320 0.03 12.31 -5.15
N VAL A 321 0.29 12.65 -3.88
CA VAL A 321 -0.74 13.13 -2.95
C VAL A 321 -1.29 14.48 -3.41
N ASP A 322 -0.42 15.39 -3.85
CA ASP A 322 -0.80 16.76 -4.23
C ASP A 322 -1.65 16.84 -5.49
N ARG A 323 -1.57 15.82 -6.35
CA ARG A 323 -2.41 15.69 -7.55
C ARG A 323 -3.78 15.08 -7.29
N ASN A 324 -4.00 14.42 -6.16
CA ASN A 324 -5.22 13.64 -5.89
C ASN A 324 -6.00 14.09 -4.64
N TYR A 325 -5.38 14.90 -3.77
CA TYR A 325 -5.96 15.39 -2.54
C TYR A 325 -6.01 16.92 -2.50
N THR A 326 -7.09 17.44 -1.96
CA THR A 326 -7.22 18.88 -1.68
C THR A 326 -6.42 19.29 -0.45
N LYS A 327 -6.20 20.60 -0.28
CA LYS A 327 -5.50 21.14 0.91
C LYS A 327 -6.15 20.70 2.21
N SER A 328 -7.48 20.75 2.31
CA SER A 328 -8.20 20.28 3.51
C SER A 328 -8.13 18.77 3.76
N SER A 329 -7.61 18.01 2.79
CA SER A 329 -7.41 16.55 2.81
C SER A 329 -5.93 16.15 2.83
N GLY A 330 -5.05 17.13 3.10
CA GLY A 330 -3.61 16.96 3.21
C GLY A 330 -2.87 16.88 1.87
N GLY A 331 -3.42 17.39 0.78
CA GLY A 331 -2.74 17.59 -0.52
C GLY A 331 -2.57 19.08 -0.87
N GLN A 332 -2.54 19.42 -2.17
CA GLN A 332 -2.38 20.81 -2.63
C GLN A 332 -3.46 21.28 -3.63
N MET A 333 -4.39 20.40 -4.04
CA MET A 333 -5.49 20.82 -4.91
C MET A 333 -6.40 21.83 -4.19
N ALA A 334 -7.02 22.74 -4.95
CA ALA A 334 -7.99 23.69 -4.40
C ALA A 334 -9.23 22.94 -3.88
N ASP A 335 -9.77 23.33 -2.73
CA ASP A 335 -10.90 22.63 -2.10
C ASP A 335 -12.21 22.72 -2.90
N ASN A 336 -12.34 23.71 -3.79
CA ASN A 336 -13.49 23.92 -4.68
C ASN A 336 -13.34 23.25 -6.06
N ILE A 337 -12.30 22.45 -6.30
CA ILE A 337 -12.03 21.90 -7.63
C ILE A 337 -13.03 20.79 -8.04
N PHE A 338 -13.74 20.22 -7.07
CA PHE A 338 -14.73 19.14 -7.26
C PHE A 338 -16.07 19.43 -6.56
N SER A 339 -16.37 20.72 -6.33
CA SER A 339 -17.63 21.19 -5.73
C SER A 339 -18.72 21.39 -6.76
#